data_AF-A0A7V9VKW7-F1
#
_entry.id   AF-A0A7V9VKW7-F1
#
_cell.length_a   1.000
_cell.length_b   1.000
_cell.length_c   1.000
_cell.angle_alpha   90.00
_cell.angle_beta   90.00
_cell.angle_gamma   90.00
#
_symmetry.space_group_name_H-M   'P 1'
#
loop_
_entity.id
_entity.type
_entity.pdbx_description
1 polymer ?
#
loop_
_entity_poly.entity_id
_entity_poly.type
_entity_poly.pdbx_seq_one_letter_code
_entity_poly.pdbx_strand_id
1 'polypeptide(L)'
;RWQPEHFEPAAALIARIVDRLDDVPMPSGTLLNFNCPMGVPKGVRASKLGKRIYRDRLELDVEEDGRRRYRIYGDDPSYHEEDGTDFAAVADGYIAVTPLHFVLTSDLGMEELGGLDLDHLFGDRDGVAGA
;
A
#
# COMPACT_ATOMS: atom_id res chain seq x y z
N ARG A 1 -2.88 -9.51 24.77
CA ARG A 1 -4.04 -8.67 25.16
C ARG A 1 -3.72 -7.25 24.70
N TRP A 2 -4.46 -6.70 23.75
CA TRP A 2 -4.29 -5.31 23.31
C TRP A 2 -4.47 -4.38 24.52
N GLN A 3 -3.53 -3.47 24.73
CA GLN A 3 -3.65 -2.39 25.71
C GLN A 3 -3.88 -1.11 24.91
N PRO A 4 -4.87 -0.28 25.26
CA PRO A 4 -5.04 1.01 24.62
C PRO A 4 -3.80 1.84 24.92
N GLU A 5 -2.96 2.01 23.90
CA GLU A 5 -1.78 2.85 24.01
C GLU A 5 -2.17 4.31 23.85
N HIS A 6 -1.27 5.20 24.28
CA HIS A 6 -1.44 6.65 24.26
C HIS A 6 -1.45 7.20 22.82
N PHE A 7 -2.60 7.11 22.14
CA PHE A 7 -2.79 7.65 20.79
C PHE A 7 -2.94 9.18 20.77
N GLU A 8 -3.18 9.80 21.92
CA GLU A 8 -3.47 11.23 22.03
C GLU A 8 -2.40 12.14 21.42
N PRO A 9 -1.08 11.91 21.63
CA PRO A 9 -0.05 12.76 21.03
C PRO A 9 -0.05 12.70 19.50
N ALA A 10 -0.23 11.50 18.94
CA ALA A 10 -0.31 11.28 17.50
C ALA A 10 -1.56 11.94 16.91
N ALA A 11 -2.73 11.71 17.53
CA ALA A 11 -4.01 12.28 17.10
C ALA A 11 -3.98 13.82 17.13
N ALA A 12 -3.46 14.42 18.20
CA ALA A 12 -3.35 15.88 18.31
C ALA A 12 -2.40 16.47 17.26
N LEU A 13 -1.32 15.77 16.92
CA LEU A 13 -0.40 16.23 15.87
C LEU A 13 -1.02 16.11 14.47
N ILE A 14 -1.70 15.01 14.18
CA ILE A 14 -2.39 14.80 12.90
C ILE A 14 -3.50 15.84 12.71
N ALA A 15 -4.30 16.14 13.74
CA ALA A 15 -5.34 17.17 13.65
C ALA A 15 -4.76 18.54 13.23
N ARG A 16 -3.63 18.96 13.83
CA ARG A 16 -2.94 20.20 13.46
C ARG A 16 -2.39 20.20 12.03
N ILE A 17 -2.04 19.03 11.49
CA ILE A 17 -1.61 18.90 10.08
C ILE A 17 -2.83 19.07 9.18
N VAL A 18 -3.95 18.41 9.52
CA VAL A 18 -5.21 18.49 8.77
C VAL A 18 -5.70 19.94 8.68
N ASP A 19 -5.65 20.69 9.78
CA ASP A 19 -6.03 22.11 9.83
C ASP A 19 -5.19 23.02 8.91
N ARG A 20 -4.03 22.54 8.46
CA ARG A 20 -3.10 23.26 7.57
C ARG A 20 -3.06 22.74 6.15
N LEU A 21 -3.92 21.78 5.79
CA LEU A 21 -3.90 21.22 4.43
C LEU A 21 -4.28 22.25 3.37
N ASP A 22 -5.07 23.26 3.71
CA ASP A 22 -5.40 24.36 2.80
C ASP A 22 -4.16 25.20 2.42
N ASP A 23 -3.10 25.20 3.25
CA ASP A 23 -1.85 25.89 2.96
C ASP A 23 -0.97 25.13 1.95
N VAL A 24 -1.28 23.85 1.68
CA VAL A 24 -0.48 22.95 0.83
C VAL A 24 -1.40 22.31 -0.23
N PRO A 25 -1.63 22.98 -1.37
CA PRO A 25 -2.51 22.46 -2.40
C PRO A 25 -2.02 21.11 -2.92
N MET A 26 -2.87 20.08 -2.84
CA MET A 26 -2.60 18.75 -3.35
C MET A 26 -3.43 18.47 -4.62
N PRO A 27 -2.97 17.57 -5.50
CA PRO A 27 -3.78 17.10 -6.62
C PRO A 27 -5.13 16.54 -6.13
N SER A 28 -6.18 16.76 -6.92
CA SER A 28 -7.50 16.19 -6.64
C SER A 28 -7.42 14.66 -6.55
N GLY A 29 -8.13 14.07 -5.59
CA GLY A 29 -8.10 12.63 -5.35
C GLY A 29 -6.88 12.12 -4.58
N THR A 30 -6.09 13.01 -3.97
CA THR A 30 -5.01 12.62 -3.05
C THR A 30 -5.56 12.14 -1.71
N LEU A 31 -5.12 10.97 -1.25
CA LEU A 31 -5.35 10.44 0.10
C LEU A 31 -4.07 10.60 0.93
N LEU A 32 -4.18 11.04 2.17
CA LEU A 32 -3.04 11.04 3.11
C LEU A 32 -3.09 9.81 4.01
N ASN A 33 -2.04 8.98 3.94
CA ASN A 33 -1.81 7.88 4.85
C ASN A 33 -0.86 8.31 5.97
N PHE A 34 -1.23 8.04 7.22
CA PHE A 34 -0.42 8.36 8.40
C PHE A 34 -0.05 7.08 9.14
N ASN A 35 1.25 6.87 9.41
CA ASN A 35 1.72 5.81 10.30
C ASN A 35 2.43 6.43 11.50
N CYS A 36 2.06 6.00 12.71
CA CYS A 36 2.59 6.56 13.95
C CYS A 36 3.53 5.58 14.66
N PRO A 37 4.67 6.04 15.18
CA PRO A 37 5.55 5.21 15.99
C PRO A 37 4.95 5.01 17.39
N MET A 38 5.45 4.00 18.07
CA MET A 38 5.12 3.74 19.46
C MET A 38 5.69 4.84 20.36
N GLY A 39 4.92 5.27 21.36
CA GLY A 39 5.34 6.30 22.31
C GLY A 39 5.24 7.73 21.76
N VAL A 40 6.12 8.63 22.21
CA VAL A 40 6.09 10.06 21.82
C VAL A 40 6.86 10.25 20.51
N PRO A 41 6.22 10.72 19.43
CA PRO A 41 6.90 10.94 18.16
C PRO A 41 7.96 12.06 18.27
N LYS A 42 9.10 11.87 17.60
CA LYS A 42 10.19 12.87 17.50
C LYS A 42 9.83 14.02 16.56
N GLY A 43 8.88 13.80 15.65
CA GLY A 43 8.46 14.75 14.64
C GLY A 43 7.61 14.08 13.55
N VAL A 44 7.53 14.74 12.40
CA VAL A 44 6.76 14.31 11.22
C VAL A 44 7.66 14.31 9.99
N ARG A 45 7.51 13.32 9.11
CA ARG A 45 8.22 13.24 7.83
C ARG A 45 7.25 12.88 6.71
N ALA A 46 7.37 13.58 5.58
CA ALA A 46 6.77 13.11 4.33
C ALA A 46 7.53 11.87 3.85
N SER A 47 6.82 10.86 3.37
CA SER A 47 7.39 9.56 3.02
C SER A 47 6.79 8.99 1.74
N LYS A 48 7.53 8.08 1.11
CA LYS A 48 7.02 7.18 0.08
C LYS A 48 6.31 5.99 0.73
N LEU A 49 5.39 5.38 -0.02
CA LEU A 49 4.79 4.11 0.38
C LEU A 49 5.86 3.02 0.35
N GLY A 50 6.18 2.45 1.51
CA GLY A 50 7.11 1.33 1.60
C GLY A 50 6.54 0.05 0.99
N LYS A 51 7.41 -0.82 0.49
CA LYS A 51 7.03 -2.15 -0.02
C LYS A 51 7.23 -3.20 1.06
N ARG A 52 6.11 -3.79 1.51
CA ARG A 52 6.13 -4.92 2.46
C ARG A 52 6.21 -6.23 1.69
N ILE A 53 7.17 -7.08 2.04
CA ILE A 53 7.29 -8.41 1.47
C ILE A 53 6.55 -9.37 2.40
N TYR A 54 5.35 -9.77 1.99
CA TYR A 54 4.59 -10.79 2.70
C TYR A 54 5.10 -12.17 2.25
N ARG A 55 5.60 -12.96 3.20
CA ARG A 55 5.86 -14.39 3.01
C ARG A 55 4.71 -15.17 3.62
N ASP A 56 3.53 -15.00 3.04
CA ASP A 56 2.31 -15.62 3.57
C ASP A 56 2.42 -17.14 3.49
N ARG A 57 2.29 -17.80 4.64
CA ARG A 57 2.08 -19.24 4.78
C ARG A 57 0.61 -19.49 5.11
N LEU A 58 0.07 -20.50 4.45
CA LEU A 58 -1.23 -21.08 4.76
C LEU A 58 -1.00 -22.35 5.58
N GLU A 59 -1.51 -22.38 6.80
CA GLU A 59 -1.54 -23.58 7.63
C GLU A 59 -2.98 -24.02 7.85
N LEU A 60 -3.22 -25.32 7.75
CA LEU A 60 -4.51 -25.89 8.12
C LEU A 60 -4.65 -25.84 9.64
N ASP A 61 -5.60 -25.06 10.12
CA ASP A 61 -5.88 -24.90 11.56
C ASP A 61 -6.82 -26.00 12.04
N VAL A 62 -7.94 -26.21 11.34
CA VAL A 62 -8.96 -27.23 11.69
C VAL A 62 -9.58 -27.82 10.43
N GLU A 63 -9.83 -29.13 10.45
CA GLU A 63 -10.71 -29.83 9.51
C GLU A 63 -11.79 -30.60 10.27
N GLU A 64 -13.05 -30.16 10.16
CA GLU A 64 -14.23 -30.77 10.78
C GLU A 64 -15.38 -30.79 9.78
N ASP A 65 -16.14 -31.89 9.75
CA ASP A 65 -17.32 -32.08 8.88
C ASP A 65 -17.07 -31.77 7.39
N GLY A 66 -15.86 -32.08 6.90
CA GLY A 66 -15.45 -31.81 5.52
C GLY A 66 -15.18 -30.34 5.20
N ARG A 67 -15.17 -29.46 6.21
CA ARG A 67 -14.79 -28.04 6.08
C ARG A 67 -13.38 -27.83 6.62
N ARG A 68 -12.57 -27.12 5.84
CA ARG A 68 -11.19 -26.76 6.20
C ARG A 68 -11.11 -25.28 6.54
N ARG A 69 -10.53 -24.96 7.71
CA ARG A 69 -10.15 -23.61 8.10
C ARG A 69 -8.64 -23.48 8.00
N TYR A 70 -8.18 -22.52 7.22
CA TYR A 70 -6.77 -22.20 7.10
C TYR A 70 -6.46 -20.90 7.84
N ARG A 71 -5.32 -20.86 8.52
CA ARG A 71 -4.74 -19.66 9.09
C ARG A 71 -3.67 -19.15 8.14
N ILE A 72 -3.82 -17.90 7.72
CA ILE A 72 -2.77 -17.18 7.02
C ILE A 72 -1.90 -16.53 8.09
N TYR A 73 -0.63 -16.89 8.12
CA TYR A 73 0.37 -16.17 8.91
C TYR A 73 1.58 -15.91 8.03
N GLY A 74 2.21 -14.75 8.20
CA GLY A 74 3.54 -14.50 7.68
C GLY A 74 4.58 -14.79 8.77
N ASP A 75 5.80 -15.14 8.36
CA ASP A 75 6.97 -14.81 9.17
C ASP A 75 7.00 -13.29 9.45
N ASP A 76 7.80 -12.83 10.42
CA ASP A 76 7.97 -11.40 10.68
C ASP A 76 8.18 -10.67 9.34
N PRO A 77 7.27 -9.76 8.96
CA PRO A 77 7.26 -9.21 7.62
C PRO A 77 8.55 -8.42 7.43
N SER A 78 9.42 -8.94 6.56
CA SER A 78 10.58 -8.18 6.12
C SER A 78 10.09 -7.08 5.20
N TYR A 79 10.57 -5.86 5.43
CA TYR A 79 10.45 -4.77 4.47
C TYR A 79 11.78 -4.60 3.76
N HIS A 80 11.76 -4.04 2.54
CA HIS A 80 12.99 -3.50 1.98
C HIS A 80 13.33 -2.24 2.79
N GLU A 81 14.50 -2.22 3.44
CA GLU A 81 15.06 -0.99 4.00
C GLU A 81 15.34 -0.04 2.82
N GLU A 82 14.39 0.86 2.59
CA GLU A 82 14.49 1.92 1.59
C GLU A 82 14.33 3.26 2.31
N ASP A 83 15.35 4.09 2.18
CA ASP A 83 15.37 5.43 2.76
C ASP A 83 14.18 6.27 2.25
N GLY A 84 13.57 7.01 3.17
CA GLY A 84 12.44 7.88 2.86
C GLY A 84 11.09 7.16 2.73
N THR A 85 11.01 5.87 3.05
CA THR A 85 9.73 5.16 3.18
C THR A 85 9.04 5.44 4.52
N ASP A 86 7.74 5.15 4.58
CA ASP A 86 6.97 5.21 5.82
C ASP A 86 7.48 4.24 6.89
N PHE A 87 7.90 3.04 6.50
CA PHE A 87 8.55 2.10 7.43
C PHE A 87 9.83 2.67 8.05
N ALA A 88 10.70 3.28 7.23
CA ALA A 88 11.93 3.90 7.71
C ALA A 88 11.63 5.06 8.69
N ALA A 89 10.66 5.92 8.35
CA ALA A 89 10.26 7.02 9.23
C ALA A 89 9.70 6.55 10.58
N VAL A 90 8.84 5.53 10.58
CA VAL A 90 8.28 4.95 11.81
C VAL A 90 9.36 4.27 12.65
N ALA A 91 10.26 3.50 12.03
CA ALA A 91 11.38 2.87 12.72
C ALA A 91 12.30 3.90 13.39
N ASP A 92 12.48 5.06 12.77
CA ASP A 92 13.24 6.19 13.33
C ASP A 92 12.51 6.95 14.45
N GLY A 93 11.24 6.65 14.70
CA GLY A 93 10.41 7.30 15.72
C GLY A 93 9.73 8.59 15.24
N TYR A 94 9.45 8.72 13.95
CA TYR A 94 8.70 9.84 13.36
C TYR A 94 7.30 9.39 12.91
N ILE A 95 6.33 10.31 12.91
CA ILE A 95 5.09 10.09 12.17
C ILE A 95 5.41 10.16 10.67
N ALA A 96 5.06 9.12 9.94
CA ALA A 96 5.16 9.08 8.49
C ALA A 96 3.87 9.60 7.86
N VAL A 97 3.99 10.48 6.86
CA VAL A 97 2.87 11.01 6.07
C VAL A 97 3.12 10.70 4.60
N THR A 98 2.32 9.80 4.05
CA THR A 98 2.46 9.34 2.67
C THR A 98 1.26 9.82 1.85
N PRO A 99 1.45 10.78 0.92
CA PRO A 99 0.41 11.13 -0.05
C PRO A 99 0.26 10.01 -1.09
N LEU A 100 -0.95 9.52 -1.26
CA LEU A 100 -1.34 8.44 -2.16
C LEU A 100 -2.36 8.94 -3.19
N HIS A 101 -2.41 8.27 -4.35
CA HIS A 101 -3.44 8.47 -5.37
C HIS A 101 -4.02 7.11 -5.80
N PHE A 102 -5.20 7.13 -6.42
CA PHE A 102 -5.90 5.92 -6.88
C PHE A 102 -5.76 5.66 -8.39
N VAL A 103 -5.03 6.51 -9.11
CA VAL A 103 -4.74 6.30 -10.55
C VAL A 103 -3.71 5.17 -10.69
N LEU A 104 -4.18 3.97 -11.00
CA LEU A 104 -3.33 2.79 -11.22
C LEU A 104 -3.05 2.53 -12.71
N THR A 105 -3.86 3.10 -13.60
CA THR A 105 -3.58 3.09 -15.04
C THR A 105 -2.29 3.87 -15.29
N SER A 106 -1.33 3.22 -15.96
CA SER A 106 -0.10 3.88 -16.40
C SER A 106 -0.35 4.55 -17.74
N ASP A 107 -0.46 5.87 -17.77
CA ASP A 107 -0.66 6.62 -19.02
C ASP A 107 0.50 6.39 -20.01
N LEU A 108 1.74 6.35 -19.51
CA LEU A 108 2.92 5.98 -20.31
C LEU A 108 2.79 4.55 -20.86
N GLY A 109 2.32 3.61 -20.05
CA GLY A 109 2.10 2.22 -20.50
C GLY A 109 1.02 2.12 -21.57
N MET A 110 -0.02 2.95 -21.48
CA MET A 110 -1.08 3.03 -22.49
C MET A 110 -0.56 3.63 -23.81
N GLU A 111 0.32 4.63 -23.75
CA GLU A 111 0.97 5.20 -24.93
C GLU A 111 1.84 4.15 -25.65
N GLU A 112 2.69 3.45 -24.90
CA GLU A 112 3.54 2.37 -25.41
C GLU A 112 2.72 1.24 -26.05
N LEU A 113 1.64 0.80 -25.39
CA LEU A 113 0.74 -0.23 -25.92
C LEU A 113 -0.06 0.26 -27.13
N GLY A 114 -0.47 1.54 -27.15
CA GLY A 114 -1.20 2.12 -28.27
C GLY A 114 -0.36 2.22 -29.55
N GLY A 115 0.96 2.25 -29.43
CA GLY A 115 1.90 2.18 -30.56
C GLY A 115 2.11 0.77 -31.13
N LEU A 116 1.63 -0.27 -30.44
CA LEU A 116 1.74 -1.66 -30.87
C LEU A 116 0.47 -2.08 -31.62
N ASP A 117 0.63 -2.68 -32.80
CA ASP A 117 -0.48 -3.36 -33.48
C ASP A 117 -0.82 -4.66 -32.75
N LEU A 118 -1.69 -4.54 -31.75
CA LEU A 118 -2.17 -5.66 -30.94
C LEU A 118 -3.05 -6.63 -31.74
N ASP A 119 -3.70 -6.16 -32.80
CA ASP A 119 -4.58 -7.00 -33.63
C ASP A 119 -3.76 -8.04 -34.40
N HIS A 120 -2.54 -7.72 -34.80
CA HIS A 120 -1.64 -8.68 -35.45
C HIS A 120 -1.20 -9.84 -34.53
N LEU A 121 -1.29 -9.68 -33.21
CA LEU A 121 -1.02 -10.76 -32.24
C LEU A 121 -2.17 -11.77 -32.14
N PHE A 122 -3.38 -11.39 -32.56
CA PHE A 122 -4.46 -12.32 -32.82
C PHE A 122 -4.24 -12.93 -34.21
N GLY A 123 -3.31 -13.88 -34.34
CA GLY A 123 -3.03 -14.56 -35.61
C GLY A 123 -4.31 -15.02 -36.34
N ASP A 124 -4.24 -15.04 -37.68
CA ASP A 124 -5.37 -15.28 -38.58
C ASP A 124 -6.35 -16.31 -38.00
N ARG A 125 -7.59 -15.87 -37.74
CA ARG A 125 -8.72 -16.77 -37.51
C ARG A 125 -9.18 -17.42 -38.83
N ASP A 126 -8.26 -17.76 -39.72
CA ASP A 126 -8.55 -18.50 -40.94
C ASP A 126 -8.45 -20.00 -40.64
N GLY A 127 -9.50 -20.51 -39.99
CA GLY A 127 -9.62 -21.93 -39.67
C GLY A 127 -11.03 -22.42 -39.42
N VAL A 128 -12.06 -21.57 -39.48
CA VAL A 128 -13.47 -22.03 -39.46
C VAL A 128 -14.21 -21.44 -40.66
N ALA A 129 -13.74 -21.80 -41.85
CA ALA A 129 -14.57 -21.84 -43.04
C ALA A 129 -14.85 -23.32 -43.36
N GLY A 130 -16.13 -23.70 -43.37
CA GLY A 130 -16.63 -24.90 -44.05
C GLY A 130 -17.09 -26.06 -43.17
N ALA A 131 -18.37 -26.05 -42.80
CA ALA A 131 -19.26 -27.22 -42.78
C ALA A 131 -20.70 -26.75 -42.98
#